data_AF-A0A5B7YEI7-F1
#
_entry.id   AF-A0A5B7YEI7-F1
#
_cell.length_a   1.000
_cell.length_b   1.000
_cell.length_c   1.000
_cell.angle_alpha   90.00
_cell.angle_beta   90.00
_cell.angle_gamma   90.00
#
_symmetry.space_group_name_H-M   'P 1'
#
loop_
_entity.id
_entity.type
_entity.pdbx_description
1 polymer ?
#
loop_
_entity_poly.entity_id
_entity_poly.type
_entity_poly.pdbx_seq_one_letter_code
_entity_poly.pdbx_strand_id
1 'polypeptide(L)'
;MKKLILLPFIAVLTGCAGLQQSEPAPPEKNEPQPIVVIDDSDDFCLVSPEHEEFDHQCDFLHWAGIWLSADKTSWPDRKQAIANLGDSTPDLLKKILLSLPVDTPYQDRLRAQHWLNILKPKLQSNIAPLVETMVIAPNNEMLELESALVVLNKVNAEQAQSSEALKEELEAQRKKLEELLEVEATLMDKNRGNQQ
;
A
#
# COMPACT_ATOMS: atom_id res chain seq x y z
N MET A 1 -2.94 -44.87 56.24
CA MET A 1 -3.50 -43.56 56.61
C MET A 1 -3.90 -42.84 55.33
N LYS A 2 -5.10 -42.25 55.33
CA LYS A 2 -5.75 -41.50 54.23
C LYS A 2 -5.20 -40.07 54.14
N LYS A 3 -5.54 -39.41 53.00
CA LYS A 3 -5.34 -38.00 52.56
C LYS A 3 -4.15 -37.89 51.59
N LEU A 4 -4.33 -37.85 50.26
CA LEU A 4 -5.14 -36.97 49.40
C LEU A 4 -4.89 -35.50 49.72
N ILE A 5 -4.26 -34.75 48.79
CA ILE A 5 -4.81 -33.56 48.11
C ILE A 5 -3.73 -32.74 47.36
N LEU A 6 -3.97 -32.65 46.04
CA LEU A 6 -3.71 -31.60 45.05
C LEU A 6 -2.30 -31.04 44.76
N LEU A 7 -1.86 -31.33 43.52
CA LEU A 7 -1.14 -30.41 42.64
C LEU A 7 -1.84 -29.05 42.53
N PRO A 8 -1.09 -27.93 42.45
CA PRO A 8 -1.51 -26.79 41.66
C PRO A 8 -0.86 -26.89 40.27
N PHE A 9 -1.66 -27.36 39.33
CA PHE A 9 -1.63 -26.91 37.94
C PHE A 9 -1.95 -25.41 37.93
N ILE A 10 -1.55 -24.71 36.87
CA ILE A 10 -1.88 -23.31 36.49
C ILE A 10 -0.81 -22.28 36.92
N ALA A 11 0.22 -22.16 36.07
CA ALA A 11 1.09 -20.99 35.99
C ALA A 11 1.19 -20.50 34.52
N VAL A 12 0.09 -20.50 33.77
CA VAL A 12 0.04 -19.94 32.40
C VAL A 12 -1.29 -19.22 32.16
N LEU A 13 -1.64 -18.22 32.96
CA LEU A 13 -2.71 -17.26 32.62
C LEU A 13 -2.43 -15.83 33.15
N THR A 14 -1.18 -15.44 33.36
CA THR A 14 -0.81 -14.03 33.58
C THR A 14 -0.34 -13.41 32.27
N GLY A 15 -1.26 -13.33 31.29
CA GLY A 15 -1.00 -12.76 29.97
C GLY A 15 -2.01 -11.68 29.53
N CYS A 16 -2.84 -11.17 30.45
CA CYS A 16 -3.82 -10.10 30.14
C CYS A 16 -3.94 -9.07 31.27
N ALA A 17 -2.84 -8.74 31.96
CA ALA A 17 -2.78 -7.62 32.90
C ALA A 17 -1.99 -6.42 32.33
N GLY A 18 -1.91 -6.31 31.00
CA GLY A 18 -1.14 -5.28 30.30
C GLY A 18 -1.94 -4.53 29.23
N LEU A 19 -3.26 -4.69 29.17
CA LEU A 19 -4.10 -3.75 28.42
C LEU A 19 -4.42 -2.60 29.36
N GLN A 20 -3.54 -1.59 29.40
CA GLN A 20 -3.97 -0.26 29.77
C GLN A 20 -5.23 0.02 28.95
N GLN A 21 -6.35 0.27 29.62
CA GLN A 21 -7.48 0.94 29.00
C GLN A 21 -6.95 2.28 28.51
N SER A 22 -6.56 2.34 27.24
CA SER A 22 -6.43 3.61 26.54
C SER A 22 -7.80 4.24 26.64
N GLU A 23 -7.86 5.36 27.35
CA GLU A 23 -9.01 6.26 27.35
C GLU A 23 -9.44 6.42 25.89
N PRO A 24 -10.74 6.27 25.55
CA PRO A 24 -11.17 6.41 24.17
C PRO A 24 -10.67 7.76 23.68
N ALA A 25 -9.85 7.73 22.62
CA ALA A 25 -9.31 8.94 22.03
C ALA A 25 -10.48 9.92 21.84
N PRO A 26 -10.30 11.22 22.18
CA PRO A 26 -11.32 12.21 21.91
C PRO A 26 -11.78 12.05 20.46
N PRO A 27 -13.09 12.15 20.18
CA PRO A 27 -13.56 12.08 18.80
C PRO A 27 -12.74 13.05 17.98
N GLU A 28 -12.09 12.55 16.93
CA GLU A 28 -11.28 13.34 16.02
C GLU A 28 -12.17 14.45 15.48
N LYS A 29 -12.00 15.65 16.04
CA LYS A 29 -12.69 16.82 15.54
C LYS A 29 -12.05 17.11 14.20
N ASN A 30 -12.73 16.72 13.12
CA ASN A 30 -12.47 17.19 11.77
C ASN A 30 -12.81 18.68 11.70
N GLU A 31 -12.02 19.51 12.38
CA GLU A 31 -12.05 20.94 12.14
C GLU A 31 -11.48 21.15 10.73
N PRO A 32 -12.24 21.80 9.83
CA PRO A 32 -11.77 22.03 8.47
C PRO A 32 -10.47 22.83 8.54
N GLN A 33 -9.42 22.32 7.90
CA GLN A 33 -8.17 23.05 7.81
C GLN A 33 -8.41 24.40 7.11
N PRO A 34 -7.72 25.46 7.52
CA PRO A 34 -7.85 26.77 6.89
C PRO A 34 -7.58 26.64 5.39
N ILE A 35 -8.48 27.21 4.57
CA ILE A 35 -8.35 27.20 3.12
C ILE A 35 -7.14 28.05 2.75
N VAL A 36 -6.17 27.45 2.05
CA VAL A 36 -5.08 28.19 1.43
C VAL A 36 -5.67 28.93 0.23
N VAL A 37 -5.84 30.24 0.36
CA VAL A 37 -6.20 31.10 -0.77
C VAL A 37 -4.92 31.42 -1.52
N ILE A 38 -4.83 30.96 -2.75
CA ILE A 38 -3.78 31.42 -3.67
C ILE A 38 -4.24 32.78 -4.18
N ASP A 39 -3.53 33.82 -3.77
CA ASP A 39 -3.81 35.20 -4.20
C ASP A 39 -3.55 35.31 -5.71
N ASP A 40 -4.42 36.04 -6.41
CA ASP A 40 -4.35 36.29 -7.86
C ASP A 40 -3.33 37.41 -8.17
N SER A 41 -2.28 37.51 -7.35
CA SER A 41 -1.20 38.46 -7.54
C SER A 41 -0.26 37.96 -8.64
N ASP A 42 0.32 38.90 -9.39
CA ASP A 42 1.18 38.68 -10.56
C ASP A 42 2.47 37.84 -10.29
N ASP A 43 2.65 37.29 -9.09
CA ASP A 43 3.82 36.52 -8.62
C ASP A 43 3.55 35.00 -8.49
N PHE A 44 2.73 34.43 -9.39
CA PHE A 44 2.52 32.98 -9.47
C PHE A 44 3.66 32.32 -10.30
N CYS A 45 4.78 32.00 -9.65
CA CYS A 45 5.91 31.32 -10.29
C CYS A 45 6.18 29.97 -9.63
N LEU A 46 6.42 28.91 -10.42
CA LEU A 46 6.63 27.56 -9.86
C LEU A 46 7.82 27.50 -8.90
N VAL A 47 8.89 28.19 -9.25
CA VAL A 47 10.18 28.21 -8.56
C VAL A 47 10.48 29.65 -8.17
N SER A 48 11.13 29.85 -7.02
CA SER A 48 11.55 31.20 -6.62
C SER A 48 12.66 31.72 -7.56
N PRO A 49 12.60 32.97 -8.03
CA PRO A 49 13.66 33.59 -8.85
C PRO A 49 15.05 33.56 -8.19
N GLU A 50 15.11 33.46 -6.86
CA GLU A 50 16.37 33.30 -6.12
C GLU A 50 17.08 31.96 -6.41
N HIS A 51 16.34 30.94 -6.83
CA HIS A 51 16.87 29.62 -7.15
C HIS A 51 17.24 29.51 -8.62
N GLU A 52 16.32 29.87 -9.52
CA GLU A 52 16.48 29.69 -10.95
C GLU A 52 15.48 30.55 -11.74
N GLU A 53 15.88 30.97 -12.94
CA GLU A 53 15.00 31.61 -13.92
C GLU A 53 14.99 30.80 -15.22
N PHE A 54 13.80 30.45 -15.73
CA PHE A 54 13.66 29.68 -16.98
C PHE A 54 12.34 29.97 -17.72
N ASP A 55 12.32 29.61 -19.01
CA ASP A 55 11.16 29.81 -19.88
C ASP A 55 9.88 29.20 -19.28
N HIS A 56 8.79 29.97 -19.31
CA HIS A 56 7.46 29.58 -18.81
C HIS A 56 7.40 29.28 -17.30
N GLN A 57 8.38 29.68 -16.49
CA GLN A 57 8.39 29.44 -15.03
C GLN A 57 7.13 29.94 -14.30
N CYS A 58 6.57 31.07 -14.75
CA CYS A 58 5.37 31.68 -14.17
C CYS A 58 4.12 31.49 -15.04
N ASP A 59 4.21 30.65 -16.08
CA ASP A 59 3.10 30.36 -16.99
C ASP A 59 2.45 29.03 -16.58
N PHE A 60 1.52 29.08 -15.63
CA PHE A 60 0.82 27.89 -15.16
C PHE A 60 0.11 27.14 -16.30
N LEU A 61 -0.48 27.86 -17.26
CA LEU A 61 -1.23 27.27 -18.36
C LEU A 61 -0.32 26.47 -19.29
N HIS A 62 0.94 26.89 -19.46
CA HIS A 62 1.94 26.09 -20.17
C HIS A 62 2.12 24.71 -19.51
N TRP A 63 2.34 24.67 -18.19
CA TRP A 63 2.55 23.42 -17.46
C TRP A 63 1.30 22.55 -17.39
N ALA A 64 0.13 23.15 -17.18
CA ALA A 64 -1.14 22.46 -17.26
C ALA A 64 -1.36 21.86 -18.67
N GLY A 65 -0.97 22.57 -19.73
CA GLY A 65 -1.01 22.08 -21.10
C GLY A 65 -0.13 20.84 -21.31
N ILE A 66 1.09 20.84 -20.76
CA ILE A 66 1.97 19.66 -20.78
C ILE A 66 1.30 18.49 -20.07
N TRP A 67 0.76 18.72 -18.87
CA TRP A 67 0.10 17.66 -18.10
C TRP A 67 -1.12 17.08 -18.84
N LEU A 68 -1.96 17.93 -19.43
CA LEU A 68 -3.11 17.50 -20.24
C LEU A 68 -2.68 16.71 -21.48
N SER A 69 -1.59 17.12 -22.13
CA SER A 69 -1.03 16.39 -23.27
C SER A 69 -0.48 15.01 -22.86
N ALA A 70 0.12 14.91 -21.67
CA ALA A 70 0.64 13.67 -21.13
C ALA A 70 -0.50 12.66 -20.90
N ASP A 71 -1.63 13.09 -20.35
CA ASP A 71 -2.80 12.22 -20.15
C ASP A 71 -3.33 11.59 -21.45
N LYS A 72 -3.15 12.27 -22.59
CA LYS A 72 -3.55 11.78 -23.92
C LYS A 72 -2.46 11.05 -24.70
N THR A 73 -1.26 10.94 -24.14
CA THR A 73 -0.11 10.31 -24.78
C THR A 73 0.14 8.95 -24.15
N SER A 74 0.47 7.93 -24.94
CA SER A 74 0.72 6.58 -24.41
C SER A 74 1.98 6.54 -23.54
N TRP A 75 2.02 5.67 -22.51
CA TRP A 75 3.21 5.52 -21.68
C TRP A 75 4.53 5.30 -22.47
N PRO A 76 4.61 4.42 -23.50
CA PRO A 76 5.83 4.25 -24.29
C PRO A 76 6.37 5.55 -24.89
N ASP A 77 5.50 6.39 -25.46
CA ASP A 77 5.88 7.66 -26.07
C ASP A 77 6.34 8.67 -25.01
N ARG A 78 5.63 8.75 -23.87
CA ARG A 78 6.04 9.58 -22.73
C ARG A 78 7.39 9.14 -22.18
N LYS A 79 7.63 7.84 -22.06
CA LYS A 79 8.91 7.28 -21.60
C LYS A 79 10.06 7.66 -22.53
N GLN A 80 9.83 7.66 -23.83
CA GLN A 80 10.82 8.14 -24.80
C GLN A 80 11.07 9.65 -24.66
N ALA A 81 10.01 10.45 -24.49
CA ALA A 81 10.15 11.88 -24.24
C ALA A 81 10.97 12.16 -22.96
N ILE A 82 10.69 11.44 -21.88
CA ILE A 82 11.44 11.50 -20.61
C ILE A 82 12.93 11.20 -20.82
N ALA A 83 13.26 10.20 -21.64
CA ALA A 83 14.65 9.80 -21.89
C ALA A 83 15.47 10.88 -22.62
N ASN A 84 14.81 11.79 -23.34
CA ASN A 84 15.46 12.89 -24.06
C ASN A 84 15.63 14.15 -23.19
N LEU A 85 15.09 14.16 -21.97
CA LEU A 85 15.14 15.31 -21.06
C LEU A 85 16.38 15.23 -20.15
N GLY A 86 17.01 16.38 -19.91
CA GLY A 86 18.13 16.54 -18.99
C GLY A 86 17.70 16.61 -17.52
N ASP A 87 18.59 17.08 -16.65
CA ASP A 87 18.34 17.20 -15.21
C ASP A 87 18.22 18.66 -14.75
N SER A 88 17.96 19.57 -15.69
CA SER A 88 17.60 20.97 -15.38
C SER A 88 16.24 21.03 -14.66
N THR A 89 15.97 22.10 -13.90
CA THR A 89 14.66 22.26 -13.23
C THR A 89 13.45 22.19 -14.18
N PRO A 90 13.43 22.87 -15.34
CA PRO A 90 12.33 22.72 -16.30
C PRO A 90 12.24 21.30 -16.88
N ASP A 91 13.35 20.61 -17.08
CA ASP A 91 13.32 19.21 -17.53
C ASP A 91 12.78 18.27 -16.46
N LEU A 92 13.16 18.46 -15.19
CA LEU A 92 12.63 17.69 -14.07
C LEU A 92 11.12 17.91 -13.92
N LEU A 93 10.64 19.15 -14.05
CA LEU A 93 9.20 19.46 -14.09
C LEU A 93 8.49 18.67 -15.20
N LYS A 94 9.02 18.71 -16.43
CA LYS A 94 8.47 17.94 -17.55
C LYS A 94 8.48 16.44 -17.28
N LYS A 95 9.59 15.91 -16.77
CA LYS A 95 9.74 14.50 -16.41
C LYS A 95 8.67 14.07 -15.40
N ILE A 96 8.43 14.87 -14.36
CA ILE A 96 7.38 14.64 -13.36
C ILE A 96 6.01 14.60 -14.03
N LEU A 97 5.63 15.64 -14.79
CA LEU A 97 4.31 15.75 -15.41
C LEU A 97 4.02 14.59 -16.38
N LEU A 98 5.03 14.14 -17.14
CA LEU A 98 4.94 13.00 -18.06
C LEU A 98 4.76 11.65 -17.33
N SER A 99 5.08 11.59 -16.04
CA SER A 99 4.93 10.40 -15.18
C SER A 99 3.68 10.41 -14.29
N LEU A 100 2.90 11.51 -14.27
CA LEU A 100 1.68 11.58 -13.47
C LEU A 100 0.52 10.70 -13.97
N PRO A 101 0.29 10.54 -15.28
CA PRO A 101 -0.88 9.79 -15.74
C PRO A 101 -0.95 8.37 -15.18
N VAL A 102 -2.18 7.87 -15.05
CA VAL A 102 -2.51 6.64 -14.29
C VAL A 102 -1.91 5.36 -14.89
N ASP A 103 -1.64 5.32 -16.19
CA ASP A 103 -1.03 4.17 -16.89
C ASP A 103 0.50 4.09 -16.71
N THR A 104 1.10 5.03 -15.97
CA THR A 104 2.53 5.01 -15.66
C THR A 104 2.85 3.87 -14.69
N PRO A 105 3.80 2.96 -15.02
CA PRO A 105 4.17 1.84 -14.15
C PRO A 105 4.79 2.27 -12.82
N TYR A 106 4.58 1.46 -11.78
CA TYR A 106 5.09 1.67 -10.41
C TYR A 106 6.54 2.16 -10.34
N GLN A 107 7.48 1.48 -11.02
CA GLN A 107 8.91 1.80 -10.94
C GLN A 107 9.23 3.17 -11.54
N ASP A 108 8.50 3.55 -12.59
CA ASP A 108 8.66 4.84 -13.24
C ASP A 108 7.97 5.95 -12.42
N ARG A 109 6.86 5.65 -11.73
CA ARG A 109 6.22 6.53 -10.73
C ARG A 109 7.12 6.77 -9.51
N LEU A 110 7.81 5.73 -9.03
CA LEU A 110 8.79 5.84 -7.94
C LEU A 110 9.98 6.72 -8.34
N ARG A 111 10.40 6.67 -9.61
CA ARG A 111 11.41 7.59 -10.14
C ARG A 111 10.90 9.04 -10.16
N ALA A 112 9.64 9.27 -10.51
CA ALA A 112 9.04 10.59 -10.42
C ALA A 112 9.04 11.15 -9.00
N GLN A 113 8.86 10.29 -7.99
CA GLN A 113 9.00 10.68 -6.58
C GLN A 113 10.40 11.22 -6.26
N HIS A 114 11.44 10.63 -6.84
CA HIS A 114 12.81 11.13 -6.67
C HIS A 114 12.98 12.53 -7.27
N TRP A 115 12.46 12.79 -8.48
CA TRP A 115 12.49 14.12 -9.08
C TRP A 115 11.68 15.14 -8.27
N LEU A 116 10.51 14.74 -7.76
CA LEU A 116 9.69 15.57 -6.87
C LEU A 116 10.47 15.99 -5.61
N ASN A 117 11.22 15.07 -5.00
CA ASN A 117 12.04 15.37 -3.83
C ASN A 117 13.16 16.39 -4.14
N ILE A 118 13.71 16.39 -5.36
CA ILE A 118 14.70 17.38 -5.81
C ILE A 118 14.04 18.74 -6.05
N LEU A 119 12.83 18.76 -6.62
CA LEU A 119 12.11 19.97 -6.99
C LEU A 119 11.50 20.68 -5.76
N LYS A 120 10.95 19.92 -4.81
CA LYS A 120 10.24 20.42 -3.62
C LYS A 120 10.94 21.58 -2.89
N PRO A 121 12.25 21.53 -2.58
CA PRO A 121 12.92 22.65 -1.89
C PRO A 121 13.05 23.93 -2.74
N LYS A 122 12.89 23.85 -4.06
CA LYS A 122 12.98 25.00 -4.98
C LYS A 122 11.64 25.70 -5.21
N LEU A 123 10.54 25.05 -4.85
CA LEU A 123 9.20 25.58 -5.09
C LEU A 123 8.98 26.87 -4.31
N GLN A 124 8.28 27.82 -4.92
CA GLN A 124 7.87 29.03 -4.21
C GLN A 124 6.87 28.66 -3.10
N SER A 125 6.91 29.38 -1.97
CA SER A 125 6.13 29.04 -0.78
C SER A 125 4.62 29.09 -1.00
N ASN A 126 4.12 29.99 -1.85
CA ASN A 126 2.72 30.08 -2.26
C ASN A 126 2.29 28.95 -3.21
N ILE A 127 3.22 28.34 -3.97
CA ILE A 127 2.97 27.25 -4.91
C ILE A 127 3.10 25.87 -4.28
N ALA A 128 3.97 25.72 -3.27
CA ALA A 128 4.22 24.45 -2.62
C ALA A 128 2.93 23.71 -2.18
N PRO A 129 1.91 24.37 -1.58
CA PRO A 129 0.65 23.70 -1.24
C PRO A 129 -0.13 23.17 -2.45
N LEU A 130 -0.09 23.89 -3.57
CA LEU A 130 -0.75 23.47 -4.81
C LEU A 130 -0.09 22.21 -5.38
N VAL A 131 1.24 22.22 -5.49
CA VAL A 131 2.01 21.07 -5.97
C VAL A 131 1.87 19.88 -5.02
N GLU A 132 1.84 20.13 -3.70
CA GLU A 132 1.60 19.08 -2.73
C GLU A 132 0.24 18.40 -2.97
N THR A 133 -0.82 19.21 -3.13
CA THR A 133 -2.20 18.72 -3.29
C THR A 133 -2.45 18.05 -4.64
N MET A 134 -1.96 18.65 -5.74
CA MET A 134 -2.29 18.21 -7.09
C MET A 134 -1.34 17.15 -7.64
N VAL A 135 -0.10 17.10 -7.13
CA VAL A 135 0.97 16.30 -7.73
C VAL A 135 1.53 15.30 -6.74
N ILE A 136 2.02 15.76 -5.59
CA ILE A 136 2.76 14.90 -4.65
C ILE A 136 1.83 13.93 -3.93
N ALA A 137 0.73 14.41 -3.34
CA ALA A 137 -0.19 13.57 -2.59
C ALA A 137 -0.83 12.46 -3.46
N PRO A 138 -1.38 12.74 -4.66
CA PRO A 138 -1.90 11.69 -5.53
C PRO A 138 -0.84 10.70 -6.00
N ASN A 139 0.40 11.16 -6.25
CA ASN A 139 1.50 10.28 -6.62
C ASN A 139 1.85 9.30 -5.49
N ASN A 140 1.92 9.80 -4.25
CA ASN A 140 2.17 8.98 -3.06
C ASN A 140 1.05 7.97 -2.84
N GLU A 141 -0.21 8.40 -2.90
CA GLU A 141 -1.36 7.52 -2.72
C GLU A 141 -1.37 6.40 -3.77
N MET A 142 -1.07 6.72 -5.03
CA MET A 142 -0.96 5.70 -6.07
C MET A 142 0.16 4.69 -5.79
N LEU A 143 1.34 5.14 -5.35
CA LEU A 143 2.44 4.25 -4.96
C LEU A 143 2.04 3.34 -3.79
N GLU A 144 1.38 3.88 -2.78
CA GLU A 144 0.90 3.12 -1.63
C GLU A 144 -0.13 2.06 -2.05
N LEU A 145 -1.12 2.43 -2.85
CA LEU A 145 -2.16 1.52 -3.35
C LEU A 145 -1.57 0.40 -4.22
N GLU A 146 -0.68 0.74 -5.14
CA GLU A 146 0.00 -0.25 -5.99
C GLU A 146 0.84 -1.22 -5.14
N SER A 147 1.54 -0.72 -4.11
CA SER A 147 2.31 -1.55 -3.19
C SER A 147 1.42 -2.47 -2.33
N ALA A 148 0.31 -1.94 -1.81
CA ALA A 148 -0.65 -2.69 -1.02
C ALA A 148 -1.32 -3.80 -1.83
N LEU A 149 -1.64 -3.52 -3.11
CA LEU A 149 -2.24 -4.48 -4.01
C LEU A 149 -1.29 -5.66 -4.31
N VAL A 150 0.01 -5.40 -4.49
CA VAL A 150 1.02 -6.46 -4.66
C VAL A 150 1.08 -7.35 -3.42
N VAL A 151 1.10 -6.76 -2.22
CA VAL A 151 1.11 -7.51 -0.96
C VAL A 151 -0.18 -8.32 -0.80
N LEU A 152 -1.35 -7.73 -1.08
CA LEU A 152 -2.63 -8.41 -1.01
C LEU A 152 -2.68 -9.62 -1.94
N ASN A 153 -2.23 -9.46 -3.19
CA ASN A 153 -2.19 -10.55 -4.16
C ASN A 153 -1.29 -11.69 -3.70
N LYS A 154 -0.14 -11.37 -3.10
CA LYS A 154 0.77 -12.36 -2.51
C LYS A 154 0.09 -13.13 -1.37
N VAL A 155 -0.54 -12.42 -0.43
CA VAL A 155 -1.26 -13.04 0.70
C VAL A 155 -2.40 -13.93 0.21
N ASN A 156 -3.18 -13.48 -0.78
CA ASN A 156 -4.26 -14.28 -1.36
C ASN A 156 -3.73 -15.55 -2.03
N ALA A 157 -2.59 -15.49 -2.72
CA ALA A 157 -1.96 -16.65 -3.33
C ALA A 157 -1.48 -17.66 -2.26
N GLU A 158 -0.84 -17.18 -1.19
CA GLU A 158 -0.41 -18.02 -0.06
C GLU A 158 -1.61 -18.65 0.69
N GLN A 159 -2.70 -17.89 0.85
CA GLN A 159 -3.92 -18.39 1.46
C GLN A 159 -4.62 -19.45 0.58
N ALA A 160 -4.62 -19.28 -0.74
CA ALA A 160 -5.16 -20.27 -1.66
C ALA A 160 -4.39 -21.60 -1.57
N GLN A 161 -3.06 -21.53 -1.58
CA GLN A 161 -2.19 -22.71 -1.46
C GLN A 161 -2.37 -23.42 -0.10
N SER A 162 -2.41 -22.67 1.00
CA SER A 162 -2.63 -23.27 2.33
C SER A 162 -4.02 -23.89 2.47
N SER A 163 -5.06 -23.28 1.88
CA SER A 163 -6.40 -23.86 1.86
C SER A 163 -6.46 -25.17 1.07
N GLU A 164 -5.74 -25.26 -0.04
CA GLU A 164 -5.64 -26.50 -0.83
C GLU A 164 -4.93 -27.60 -0.05
N ALA A 165 -3.77 -27.31 0.55
CA ALA A 165 -3.04 -28.26 1.38
C ALA A 165 -3.88 -28.77 2.57
N LEU A 166 -4.63 -27.89 3.24
CA LEU A 166 -5.48 -28.26 4.37
C LEU A 166 -6.64 -29.18 3.94
N LYS A 167 -7.17 -28.99 2.73
CA LYS A 167 -8.21 -29.88 2.16
C LYS A 167 -7.65 -31.27 1.88
N GLU A 168 -6.45 -31.36 1.31
CA GLU A 168 -5.78 -32.65 1.08
C GLU A 168 -5.51 -33.39 2.40
N GLU A 169 -5.03 -32.68 3.44
CA GLU A 169 -4.82 -33.28 4.75
C GLU A 169 -6.14 -33.78 5.37
N LEU A 170 -7.23 -33.01 5.25
CA LEU A 170 -8.56 -33.39 5.75
C LEU A 170 -9.07 -34.66 5.04
N GLU A 171 -8.90 -34.75 3.72
CA GLU A 171 -9.25 -35.95 2.96
C GLU A 171 -8.42 -37.17 3.38
N ALA A 172 -7.11 -36.99 3.57
CA ALA A 172 -6.23 -38.05 4.07
C ALA A 172 -6.63 -38.52 5.48
N GLN A 173 -7.00 -37.60 6.38
CA GLN A 173 -7.49 -37.94 7.72
C GLN A 173 -8.84 -38.66 7.67
N ARG A 174 -9.76 -38.24 6.79
CA ARG A 174 -11.04 -38.94 6.57
C ARG A 174 -10.83 -40.38 6.12
N LYS A 175 -9.94 -40.61 5.16
CA LYS A 175 -9.61 -41.95 4.69
C LYS A 175 -9.05 -42.83 5.81
N LYS A 176 -8.15 -42.30 6.64
CA LYS A 176 -7.62 -43.02 7.81
C LYS A 176 -8.72 -43.38 8.81
N LEU A 177 -9.68 -42.50 9.06
CA LEU A 177 -10.83 -42.79 9.94
C LEU A 177 -11.70 -43.92 9.37
N GLU A 178 -11.94 -43.92 8.06
CA GLU A 178 -12.71 -44.96 7.38
C GLU A 178 -11.99 -46.33 7.46
N GLU A 179 -10.67 -46.36 7.23
CA GLU A 179 -9.85 -47.57 7.40
C GLU A 179 -9.90 -48.10 8.85
N LEU A 180 -9.83 -47.22 9.86
CA LEU A 180 -9.93 -47.62 11.27
C LEU A 180 -11.32 -48.18 11.61
N LEU A 181 -12.39 -47.59 11.07
CA LEU A 181 -13.75 -48.09 11.25
C LEU A 181 -13.94 -49.48 10.61
N GLU A 182 -13.37 -49.72 9.43
CA GLU A 182 -13.40 -51.03 8.78
C GLU A 182 -12.65 -52.08 9.62
N VAL A 183 -11.48 -51.73 10.16
CA VAL A 183 -10.73 -52.60 11.07
C VAL A 183 -11.54 -52.89 12.34
N GLU A 184 -12.22 -51.90 12.92
CA GLU A 184 -13.08 -52.12 14.09
C GLU A 184 -14.24 -53.06 13.78
N ALA A 185 -14.93 -52.84 12.65
CA ALA A 185 -16.05 -53.67 12.22
C ALA A 185 -15.61 -55.13 12.01
N THR A 186 -14.49 -55.35 11.32
CA THR A 186 -13.94 -56.71 11.12
C THR A 186 -13.52 -57.36 12.44
N LEU A 187 -12.96 -56.61 13.39
CA LEU A 187 -12.64 -57.10 14.73
C LEU A 187 -13.90 -57.48 15.52
N MET A 188 -14.95 -56.66 15.48
CA MET A 188 -16.23 -56.96 16.12
C MET A 188 -16.87 -58.24 15.56
N ASP A 189 -16.85 -58.41 14.24
CA ASP A 189 -17.37 -59.63 13.58
C ASP A 189 -16.55 -60.87 13.98
N LYS A 190 -15.23 -60.74 14.01
CA LYS A 190 -14.33 -61.82 14.44
C LYS A 190 -14.54 -62.17 15.92
N ASN A 191 -14.80 -61.18 16.77
CA ASN A 191 -15.10 -61.40 18.19
C ASN A 191 -16.48 -62.05 18.40
N ARG A 192 -17.49 -61.71 17.58
CA ARG A 192 -18.81 -62.38 17.59
C ARG A 192 -18.72 -63.83 17.12
N GLY A 193 -17.85 -64.13 16.15
CA GLY A 193 -17.61 -65.50 15.65
C GLY A 193 -16.89 -66.42 16.65
N ASN A 194 -16.13 -65.86 17.61
CA ASN A 194 -15.42 -66.62 18.64
C ASN A 194 -16.26 -66.89 19.91
N GLN A 195 -17.49 -66.37 20.00
CA GLN A 195 -18.41 -66.58 21.14
C GLN A 195 -19.54 -67.57 20.85
N GLN A 196 -19.45 -68.32 19.73
CA GLN A 196 -20.29 -69.49 19.42
C GLN A 196 -19.44 -70.76 19.51
#